data_AF-A0A2T2UAE1-F1
#
_entry.id   AF-A0A2T2UAE1-F1
#
_cell.length_a   1.000
_cell.length_b   1.000
_cell.length_c   1.000
_cell.angle_alpha   90.00
_cell.angle_beta   90.00
_cell.angle_gamma   90.00
#
_symmetry.space_group_name_H-M   'P 1'
#
loop_
_entity.id
_entity.type
_entity.pdbx_description
1 polymer ?
#
loop_
_entity_poly.entity_id
_entity_poly.type
_entity_poly.pdbx_seq_one_letter_code
_entity_poly.pdbx_strand_id
1 'polypeptide(L)'
;RRVYLTVNAGEVPKVRTPDLTGMSIRGAKNRITSAGLRVGTVSKDPTPSPYANTITRQNPEPGDSLQEGRAVRLWYSTGLGEEEVEVPNVVGYTVRAARDSLLRTELRSVVVDTNLAAANEPDQPVDTESLERTIYVRKQGQPPGVRVRAGTEIRLFTTPDRETARSRRGAANDTTVPSDTTASSN
;
A
#
# COMPACT_ATOMS: atom_id res chain seq x y z
N ARG A 1 49.49 40.04 4.50
CA ARG A 1 49.64 38.60 4.84
C ARG A 1 48.28 37.94 4.65
N ARG A 2 48.22 36.79 3.99
CA ARG A 2 46.98 36.00 3.88
C ARG A 2 46.94 35.04 5.07
N VAL A 3 45.80 34.97 5.74
CA VAL A 3 45.52 34.00 6.80
C VAL A 3 44.48 33.04 6.24
N TYR A 4 44.80 31.76 6.24
CA TYR A 4 43.85 30.71 5.87
C TYR A 4 43.17 30.23 7.14
N LEU A 5 41.84 30.33 7.17
CA LEU A 5 41.02 29.84 8.27
C LEU A 5 40.39 28.51 7.83
N THR A 6 40.61 27.46 8.61
CA THR A 6 39.84 26.21 8.48
C THR A 6 38.68 26.28 9.44
N VAL A 7 37.46 26.41 8.91
CA VAL A 7 36.22 26.25 9.68
C VAL A 7 35.81 24.78 9.62
N ASN A 8 35.86 24.09 10.76
CA ASN A 8 35.19 22.80 10.92
C ASN A 8 33.72 23.08 11.25
N ALA A 9 32.81 22.80 10.31
CA ALA A 9 31.38 22.86 10.59
C ALA A 9 31.05 21.74 11.60
N GLY A 10 30.72 22.12 12.84
CA GLY A 10 30.41 21.18 13.93
C GLY A 10 29.07 20.45 13.79
N GLU A 11 28.27 20.78 12.77
CA GLU A 11 26.96 20.19 12.52
C GLU A 11 26.98 19.40 11.20
N VAL A 12 26.53 18.15 11.24
CA VAL A 12 26.43 17.29 10.05
C VAL A 12 25.35 17.87 9.14
N PRO A 13 25.63 18.11 7.84
CA PRO A 13 24.62 18.64 6.91
C PRO A 13 23.37 17.75 6.87
N LYS A 14 22.22 18.36 6.60
CA LYS A 14 20.95 17.66 6.44
C LYS A 14 20.62 17.50 4.95
N VAL A 15 20.18 16.30 4.58
CA VAL A 15 19.72 15.96 3.23
C VAL A 15 18.29 15.43 3.30
N ARG A 16 17.52 15.67 2.23
CA ARG A 16 16.18 15.11 2.07
C ARG A 16 16.24 13.71 1.50
N THR A 17 15.43 12.82 2.07
CA THR A 17 15.31 11.45 1.56
C THR A 17 14.73 11.48 0.14
N PRO A 18 15.38 10.84 -0.86
CA PRO A 18 14.83 10.74 -2.20
C PRO A 18 13.58 9.83 -2.24
N ASP A 19 12.72 10.00 -3.24
CA ASP A 19 11.72 8.99 -3.58
C ASP A 19 12.38 7.87 -4.39
N LEU A 20 12.24 6.65 -3.89
CA LEU A 20 12.84 5.43 -4.42
C LEU A 20 11.76 4.45 -4.91
N THR A 21 10.48 4.78 -4.72
CA THR A 21 9.35 3.91 -5.08
C THR A 21 9.35 3.67 -6.60
N GLY A 22 9.17 2.42 -7.01
CA GLY A 22 9.19 2.05 -8.43
C GLY A 22 10.59 1.94 -9.04
N MET A 23 11.67 2.29 -8.33
CA MET A 23 13.04 2.09 -8.82
C MET A 23 13.51 0.64 -8.65
N SER A 24 14.45 0.21 -9.49
CA SER A 24 15.15 -1.05 -9.25
C SER A 24 16.01 -0.98 -7.97
N ILE A 25 16.28 -2.12 -7.32
CA ILE A 25 17.14 -2.17 -6.13
C ILE A 25 18.49 -1.48 -6.39
N ARG A 26 19.10 -1.72 -7.56
CA ARG A 26 20.38 -1.09 -7.93
C ARG A 26 20.24 0.43 -8.10
N GLY A 27 19.19 0.88 -8.78
CA GLY A 27 18.90 2.30 -8.97
C GLY A 27 18.69 3.01 -7.64
N ALA A 28 17.91 2.41 -6.73
CA ALA A 28 17.66 2.95 -5.41
C ALA A 28 18.94 3.07 -4.57
N LYS A 29 19.79 2.03 -4.56
CA LYS A 29 21.09 2.07 -3.87
C LYS A 29 21.96 3.23 -4.36
N ASN A 30 22.07 3.39 -5.68
CA ASN A 30 22.84 4.49 -6.27
C ASN A 30 22.25 5.85 -5.88
N ARG A 31 20.92 6.00 -5.92
CA ARG A 31 20.25 7.25 -5.58
C ARG A 31 20.46 7.66 -4.12
N ILE A 32 20.44 6.68 -3.20
CA ILE A 32 20.74 6.86 -1.78
C ILE A 32 22.18 7.34 -1.58
N THR A 33 23.16 6.65 -2.20
CA THR A 33 24.58 7.03 -2.07
C THR A 33 24.87 8.40 -2.68
N SER A 34 24.25 8.74 -3.81
CA SER A 34 24.38 10.07 -4.43
C SER A 34 23.75 11.18 -3.59
N ALA A 35 22.83 10.85 -2.69
CA ALA A 35 22.23 11.79 -1.74
C ALA A 35 23.03 11.88 -0.42
N GLY A 36 24.23 11.29 -0.33
CA GLY A 36 25.01 11.31 0.91
C GLY A 36 24.40 10.46 2.05
N LEU A 37 23.43 9.60 1.74
CA LEU A 37 22.79 8.69 2.67
C LEU A 37 23.40 7.28 2.56
N ARG A 38 23.15 6.44 3.57
CA ARG A 38 23.59 5.04 3.57
C ARG A 38 22.44 4.11 3.21
N VAL A 39 22.76 3.04 2.50
CA VAL A 39 21.81 1.95 2.28
C VAL A 39 21.68 1.17 3.59
N GLY A 40 20.47 1.10 4.14
CA GLY A 40 20.13 0.28 5.29
C GLY A 40 19.79 -1.15 4.91
N THR A 41 18.89 -1.77 5.68
CA THR A 41 18.37 -3.10 5.36
C THR A 41 17.55 -3.10 4.08
N VAL A 42 17.75 -4.09 3.22
CA VAL A 42 16.96 -4.33 2.02
C VAL A 42 16.24 -5.66 2.20
N SER A 43 14.91 -5.63 2.36
CA SER A 43 14.09 -6.81 2.69
C SER A 43 13.03 -7.04 1.64
N LYS A 44 12.56 -8.29 1.51
CA LYS A 44 11.38 -8.59 0.70
C LYS A 44 10.17 -7.87 1.29
N ASP A 45 9.38 -7.22 0.45
CA ASP A 45 8.09 -6.70 0.86
C ASP A 45 7.08 -7.86 0.91
N PRO A 46 6.37 -8.07 2.03
CA PRO A 46 5.23 -9.00 2.04
C PRO A 46 4.09 -8.52 1.13
N THR A 47 4.08 -7.24 0.75
CA THR A 47 3.08 -6.70 -0.18
C THR A 47 3.37 -7.21 -1.59
N PRO A 48 2.42 -7.93 -2.22
CA PRO A 48 2.57 -8.39 -3.60
C PRO A 48 2.75 -7.20 -4.55
N SER A 49 3.64 -7.30 -5.55
CA SER A 49 3.76 -6.32 -6.65
C SER A 49 4.32 -6.96 -7.93
N PRO A 50 3.81 -6.60 -9.13
CA PRO A 50 4.16 -7.30 -10.38
C PRO A 50 5.59 -7.09 -10.81
N TYR A 51 6.21 -5.99 -10.35
CA TYR A 51 7.53 -5.60 -10.77
C TYR A 51 8.58 -6.23 -9.86
N ALA A 52 9.14 -7.36 -10.30
CA ALA A 52 10.21 -8.02 -9.58
C ALA A 52 11.44 -7.12 -9.43
N ASN A 53 12.10 -7.21 -8.27
CA ASN A 53 13.29 -6.43 -7.92
C ASN A 53 13.09 -4.91 -7.95
N THR A 54 11.86 -4.47 -7.73
CA THR A 54 11.46 -3.06 -7.67
C THR A 54 11.11 -2.65 -6.25
N ILE A 55 11.55 -1.47 -5.83
CA ILE A 55 11.24 -0.91 -4.52
C ILE A 55 9.76 -0.57 -4.44
N THR A 56 9.09 -1.13 -3.43
CA THR A 56 7.67 -0.92 -3.14
C THR A 56 7.47 0.05 -1.99
N ARG A 57 8.44 0.12 -1.07
CA ARG A 57 8.40 0.98 0.10
C ARG A 57 9.80 1.31 0.58
N GLN A 58 9.93 2.47 1.21
CA GLN A 58 11.14 2.92 1.88
C GLN A 58 10.81 3.45 3.27
N ASN A 59 11.83 3.54 4.12
CA ASN A 59 11.77 4.29 5.36
C ASN A 59 13.17 4.83 5.70
N PRO A 60 13.37 6.13 5.90
CA PRO A 60 12.34 7.18 6.05
C PRO A 60 11.57 7.53 4.76
N GLU A 61 10.47 8.28 4.88
CA GLU A 61 9.60 8.63 3.76
C GLU A 61 10.28 9.65 2.84
N PRO A 62 9.89 9.70 1.56
CA PRO A 62 10.40 10.70 0.63
C PRO A 62 10.21 12.13 1.18
N GLY A 63 11.25 12.95 1.10
CA GLY A 63 11.22 14.34 1.58
C GLY A 63 11.64 14.53 3.04
N ASP A 64 11.69 13.46 3.85
CA ASP A 64 12.14 13.51 5.24
C ASP A 64 13.55 14.09 5.37
N SER A 65 13.78 14.88 6.42
CA SER A 65 15.09 15.48 6.67
C SER A 65 15.96 14.57 7.54
N LEU A 66 17.09 14.15 6.99
CA LEU A 66 18.06 13.28 7.65
C LEU A 66 19.42 13.96 7.70
N GLN A 67 20.19 13.70 8.75
CA GLN A 67 21.62 13.99 8.71
C GLN A 67 22.29 13.13 7.63
N GLU A 68 23.31 13.68 6.98
CA GLU A 68 24.15 12.90 6.07
C GLU A 68 24.69 11.65 6.77
N GLY A 69 24.83 10.56 6.00
CA GLY A 69 25.27 9.27 6.50
C GLY A 69 24.20 8.44 7.19
N ARG A 70 22.97 8.94 7.38
CA ARG A 70 21.86 8.14 7.92
C ARG A 70 21.38 7.07 6.93
N ALA A 71 20.89 5.97 7.49
CA ALA A 71 20.48 4.81 6.71
C ALA A 71 19.01 4.89 6.25
N VAL A 72 18.75 4.46 5.00
CA VAL A 72 17.41 4.28 4.43
C VAL A 72 17.14 2.78 4.26
N ARG A 73 16.08 2.29 4.89
CA ARG A 73 15.59 0.92 4.75
C ARG A 73 14.70 0.80 3.52
N LEU A 74 14.84 -0.30 2.81
CA LEU A 74 14.11 -0.57 1.58
C LEU A 74 13.35 -1.89 1.68
N TRP A 75 12.14 -1.90 1.13
CA TRP A 75 11.39 -3.10 0.84
C TRP A 75 11.24 -3.22 -0.67
N TYR A 76 11.50 -4.41 -1.20
CA TYR A 76 11.42 -4.69 -2.63
C TYR A 76 10.45 -5.82 -2.90
N SER A 77 9.77 -5.73 -4.04
CA SER A 77 8.96 -6.82 -4.54
C SER A 77 9.83 -7.94 -5.10
N THR A 78 9.54 -9.18 -4.72
CA THR A 78 10.13 -10.36 -5.38
C THR A 78 9.52 -10.63 -6.76
N GLY A 79 8.55 -9.82 -7.18
CA GLY A 79 7.67 -10.14 -8.29
C GLY A 79 6.63 -11.15 -7.86
N LEU A 80 5.67 -11.37 -8.75
CA LEU A 80 4.51 -12.22 -8.51
C LEU A 80 4.71 -13.66 -9.01
N GLY A 81 5.95 -13.98 -9.40
CA GLY A 81 6.27 -15.25 -10.04
C GLY A 81 5.37 -15.53 -11.24
N GLU A 82 5.20 -16.82 -11.54
CA GLU A 82 4.16 -17.35 -12.43
C GLU A 82 3.02 -17.99 -11.64
N GLU A 83 3.00 -17.79 -10.32
CA GLU A 83 2.02 -18.41 -9.44
C GLU A 83 0.65 -17.78 -9.68
N GLU A 84 -0.31 -18.64 -10.02
CA GLU A 84 -1.69 -18.22 -10.21
C GLU A 84 -2.50 -18.55 -8.96
N VAL A 85 -3.14 -17.52 -8.41
CA VAL A 85 -4.03 -17.59 -7.27
C VAL A 85 -5.47 -17.42 -7.74
N GLU A 86 -6.40 -18.06 -7.04
CA GLU A 86 -7.82 -17.93 -7.30
C GLU A 86 -8.34 -16.63 -6.68
N VAL A 87 -9.10 -15.84 -7.44
CA VAL A 87 -9.69 -14.60 -6.92
C VAL A 87 -10.82 -14.94 -5.93
N PRO A 88 -10.72 -14.52 -4.66
CA PRO A 88 -11.78 -14.75 -3.69
C PRO A 88 -13.02 -13.91 -4.00
N ASN A 89 -14.18 -14.37 -3.55
CA ASN A 89 -15.40 -13.58 -3.57
C ASN A 89 -15.39 -12.59 -2.39
N VAL A 90 -15.16 -11.32 -2.68
CA VAL A 90 -15.15 -10.24 -1.67
C VAL A 90 -16.40 -9.35 -1.75
N VAL A 91 -17.38 -9.70 -2.58
CA VAL A 91 -18.64 -8.96 -2.67
C VAL A 91 -19.41 -9.06 -1.35
N GLY A 92 -19.89 -7.91 -0.86
CA GLY A 92 -20.57 -7.78 0.43
C GLY A 92 -19.65 -7.66 1.64
N TYR A 93 -18.33 -7.79 1.47
CA TYR A 93 -17.36 -7.49 2.54
C TYR A 93 -17.19 -5.99 2.70
N THR A 94 -16.77 -5.56 3.89
CA THR A 94 -16.24 -4.20 4.07
C THR A 94 -14.96 -4.06 3.26
N VAL A 95 -14.59 -2.84 2.88
CA VAL A 95 -13.33 -2.60 2.13
C VAL A 95 -12.12 -3.13 2.91
N ARG A 96 -12.10 -2.92 4.23
CA ARG A 96 -11.06 -3.48 5.12
C ARG A 96 -10.98 -5.00 5.03
N ALA A 97 -12.10 -5.70 5.22
CA ALA A 97 -12.14 -7.16 5.17
C ALA A 97 -11.83 -7.71 3.77
N ALA A 98 -12.26 -7.01 2.71
CA ALA A 98 -11.93 -7.35 1.34
C ALA A 98 -10.43 -7.23 1.08
N ARG A 99 -9.79 -6.15 1.53
CA ARG A 99 -8.34 -5.96 1.42
C ARG A 99 -7.59 -7.07 2.16
N ASP A 100 -7.97 -7.38 3.39
CA ASP A 100 -7.34 -8.46 4.17
C ASP A 100 -7.50 -9.82 3.48
N SER A 101 -8.68 -10.09 2.91
CA SER A 101 -8.93 -11.32 2.16
C SER A 101 -8.08 -11.43 0.90
N LEU A 102 -7.92 -10.33 0.16
CA LEU A 102 -7.09 -10.29 -1.04
C LEU A 102 -5.61 -10.43 -0.69
N LEU A 103 -5.11 -9.73 0.33
CA LEU A 103 -3.72 -9.83 0.76
C LEU A 103 -3.35 -11.25 1.21
N ARG A 104 -4.27 -11.97 1.87
CA ARG A 104 -4.06 -13.38 2.26
C ARG A 104 -3.93 -14.32 1.06
N THR A 105 -4.59 -14.01 -0.05
CA THR A 105 -4.43 -14.74 -1.33
C THR A 105 -3.38 -14.08 -2.22
N GLU A 106 -2.49 -13.27 -1.63
CA GLU A 106 -1.44 -12.53 -2.33
C GLU A 106 -1.94 -11.57 -3.41
N LEU A 107 -3.20 -11.15 -3.41
CA LEU A 107 -3.77 -10.16 -4.34
C LEU A 107 -3.76 -8.76 -3.75
N ARG A 108 -3.80 -7.75 -4.63
CA ARG A 108 -3.90 -6.33 -4.23
C ARG A 108 -5.32 -5.80 -4.44
N SER A 109 -5.70 -4.77 -3.70
CA SER A 109 -6.98 -4.09 -3.87
C SER A 109 -6.79 -2.64 -4.31
N VAL A 110 -7.55 -2.20 -5.29
CA VAL A 110 -7.72 -0.76 -5.60
C VAL A 110 -9.18 -0.40 -5.42
N VAL A 111 -9.46 0.50 -4.48
CA VAL A 111 -10.82 1.00 -4.29
C VAL A 111 -11.11 1.99 -5.41
N VAL A 112 -12.20 1.74 -6.14
CA VAL A 112 -12.72 2.63 -7.17
C VAL A 112 -13.92 3.33 -6.54
N ASP A 113 -13.67 4.52 -6.01
CA ASP A 113 -14.65 5.32 -5.32
C ASP A 113 -15.77 5.72 -6.27
N THR A 114 -16.91 5.03 -6.20
CA THR A 114 -18.06 5.41 -7.02
C THR A 114 -18.95 6.48 -6.39
N ASN A 115 -18.75 6.87 -5.12
CA ASN A 115 -19.60 7.86 -4.43
C ASN A 115 -19.01 8.43 -3.11
N LEU A 116 -17.70 8.66 -3.00
CA LEU A 116 -17.12 9.42 -1.87
C LEU A 116 -17.04 10.94 -2.13
N ALA A 117 -17.35 11.38 -3.35
CA ALA A 117 -17.29 12.78 -3.78
C ALA A 117 -18.41 13.69 -3.22
N ALA A 118 -19.25 13.22 -2.29
CA ALA A 118 -20.34 14.02 -1.71
C ALA A 118 -19.98 14.75 -0.41
N ALA A 119 -18.74 14.63 0.09
CA ALA A 119 -18.27 15.36 1.27
C ALA A 119 -16.92 16.01 1.00
N ASN A 120 -16.86 16.87 -0.02
CA ASN A 120 -15.72 17.76 -0.22
C ASN A 120 -15.83 18.95 0.75
N GLU A 121 -15.49 18.73 2.02
CA GLU A 121 -14.89 19.80 2.84
C GLU A 121 -13.38 19.76 2.59
N PRO A 122 -12.79 20.77 1.92
CA PRO A 122 -11.42 20.71 1.40
C PRO A 122 -10.33 20.61 2.48
N ASP A 123 -10.65 20.78 3.76
CA ASP A 123 -9.67 20.90 4.86
C ASP A 123 -9.77 19.82 5.94
N GLN A 124 -10.65 18.82 5.81
CA GLN A 124 -10.68 17.70 6.76
C GLN A 124 -9.90 16.50 6.22
N PRO A 125 -8.89 15.99 6.95
CA PRO A 125 -8.26 14.73 6.60
C PRO A 125 -9.32 13.64 6.65
N VAL A 126 -9.64 13.09 5.47
CA VAL A 126 -10.58 11.98 5.35
C VAL A 126 -9.98 10.78 6.07
N ASP A 127 -10.55 10.40 7.20
CA ASP A 127 -10.15 9.19 7.92
C ASP A 127 -10.50 7.96 7.08
N THR A 128 -9.52 7.54 6.29
CA THR A 128 -9.66 6.46 5.33
C THR A 128 -9.88 5.13 6.05
N GLU A 129 -9.30 4.94 7.25
CA GLU A 129 -9.48 3.71 8.01
C GLU A 129 -10.92 3.54 8.54
N SER A 130 -11.54 4.63 8.99
CA SER A 130 -12.94 4.61 9.44
C SER A 130 -13.93 4.38 8.31
N LEU A 131 -13.66 4.94 7.13
CA LEU A 131 -14.49 4.72 5.93
C LEU A 131 -14.43 3.26 5.45
N GLU A 132 -13.26 2.64 5.50
CA GLU A 132 -13.09 1.26 5.05
C GLU A 132 -13.82 0.21 5.89
N ARG A 133 -14.21 0.58 7.12
CA ARG A 133 -15.03 -0.26 8.01
C ARG A 133 -16.53 -0.11 7.75
N THR A 134 -16.96 0.99 7.14
CA THR A 134 -18.38 1.31 6.94
C THR A 134 -18.84 1.15 5.49
N ILE A 135 -17.89 1.12 4.54
CA ILE A 135 -18.15 0.96 3.12
C ILE A 135 -18.00 -0.50 2.70
N TYR A 136 -18.93 -0.97 1.87
CA TYR A 136 -19.02 -2.35 1.40
C TYR A 136 -18.63 -2.47 -0.08
N VAL A 137 -18.06 -3.62 -0.45
CA VAL A 137 -17.78 -3.98 -1.85
C VAL A 137 -19.08 -4.42 -2.53
N ARG A 138 -19.54 -3.66 -3.51
CA ARG A 138 -20.70 -3.99 -4.33
C ARG A 138 -20.34 -4.87 -5.52
N LYS A 139 -19.15 -4.69 -6.08
CA LYS A 139 -18.66 -5.42 -7.25
C LYS A 139 -17.13 -5.46 -7.21
N GLN A 140 -16.58 -6.60 -7.60
CA GLN A 140 -15.16 -6.75 -7.91
C GLN A 140 -14.93 -6.73 -9.43
N GLY A 141 -13.80 -6.19 -9.86
CA GLY A 141 -13.44 -6.09 -11.28
C GLY A 141 -13.20 -7.46 -11.93
N GLN A 142 -12.63 -8.41 -11.18
CA GLN A 142 -12.39 -9.77 -11.62
C GLN A 142 -13.42 -10.72 -10.98
N PRO A 143 -14.09 -11.60 -11.74
CA PRO A 143 -15.04 -12.55 -11.16
C PRO A 143 -14.36 -13.48 -10.14
N PRO A 144 -15.09 -13.92 -9.10
CA PRO A 144 -14.57 -14.92 -8.16
C PRO A 144 -14.32 -16.25 -8.89
N GLY A 145 -13.32 -16.99 -8.42
CA GLY A 145 -12.93 -18.29 -8.99
C GLY A 145 -12.03 -18.19 -10.22
N VAL A 146 -11.84 -17.00 -10.78
CA VAL A 146 -10.89 -16.81 -11.87
C VAL A 146 -9.47 -16.89 -11.30
N ARG A 147 -8.62 -17.67 -11.97
CA ARG A 147 -7.19 -17.69 -11.69
C ARG A 147 -6.54 -16.46 -12.29
N VAL A 148 -5.82 -15.72 -11.47
CA VAL A 148 -4.99 -14.59 -11.90
C VAL A 148 -3.61 -14.78 -11.30
N ARG A 149 -2.61 -14.13 -11.88
CA ARG A 149 -1.28 -14.11 -11.24
C ARG A 149 -1.42 -13.54 -9.83
N ALA A 150 -0.69 -14.10 -8.86
CA ALA A 150 -0.51 -13.48 -7.55
C ALA A 150 -0.24 -11.99 -7.74
N GLY A 151 -0.67 -11.14 -6.82
CA GLY A 151 -0.53 -9.68 -6.78
C GLY A 151 -1.20 -8.86 -7.86
N THR A 152 -2.02 -9.51 -8.69
CA THR A 152 -2.96 -8.81 -9.57
C THR A 152 -3.81 -7.84 -8.74
N GLU A 153 -3.98 -6.63 -9.26
CA GLU A 153 -4.84 -5.62 -8.64
C GLU A 153 -6.30 -5.91 -8.94
N ILE A 154 -7.07 -6.19 -7.89
CA ILE A 154 -8.52 -6.34 -7.97
C ILE A 154 -9.16 -4.99 -7.67
N ARG A 155 -9.85 -4.45 -8.68
CA ARG A 155 -10.64 -3.22 -8.52
C ARG A 155 -11.89 -3.50 -7.71
N LEU A 156 -12.10 -2.75 -6.64
CA LEU A 156 -13.27 -2.85 -5.77
C LEU A 156 -14.19 -1.65 -6.01
N PHE A 157 -15.41 -1.91 -6.44
CA PHE A 157 -16.45 -0.90 -6.58
C PHE A 157 -17.32 -0.92 -5.34
N THR A 158 -17.45 0.24 -4.70
CA THR A 158 -17.98 0.33 -3.34
C THR A 158 -19.36 0.95 -3.24
N THR A 159 -20.02 0.74 -2.09
CA THR A 159 -21.29 1.35 -1.72
C THR A 159 -21.37 1.50 -0.20
N PRO A 160 -21.97 2.59 0.32
CA PRO A 160 -22.27 2.68 1.75
C PRO A 160 -23.45 1.77 2.17
N ASP A 161 -24.24 1.27 1.22
CA ASP A 161 -25.42 0.42 1.50
C ASP A 161 -25.06 -1.07 1.50
N ARG A 162 -25.12 -1.68 2.69
CA ARG A 162 -24.85 -3.11 2.92
C ARG A 162 -25.80 -4.02 2.14
N GLU A 163 -27.08 -3.68 2.03
CA GLU A 163 -28.07 -4.55 1.39
C GLU A 163 -27.93 -4.52 -0.13
N THR A 164 -27.61 -3.36 -0.71
CA THR A 164 -27.21 -3.24 -2.12
C THR A 164 -25.95 -4.07 -2.43
N ALA A 165 -24.97 -4.12 -1.51
CA ALA A 165 -23.78 -4.95 -1.69
C ALA A 165 -24.10 -6.46 -1.66
N ARG A 166 -25.02 -6.88 -0.79
CA ARG A 166 -25.44 -8.29 -0.61
C ARG A 166 -26.33 -8.83 -1.72
N SER A 167 -27.23 -7.99 -2.24
CA SER A 167 -28.24 -8.41 -3.23
C SER A 167 -27.61 -8.94 -4.53
N ARG A 168 -26.38 -8.53 -4.85
CA ARG A 168 -25.60 -9.05 -6.00
C ARG A 168 -24.75 -10.27 -5.70
N ARG A 169 -24.53 -10.60 -4.42
CA ARG A 169 -23.83 -11.82 -4.01
C ARG A 169 -24.73 -13.06 -4.15
N GLY A 170 -26.04 -12.91 -3.98
CA GLY A 170 -27.02 -14.02 -3.98
C GLY A 170 -27.16 -14.84 -5.27
N ALA A 171 -26.41 -14.53 -6.33
CA ALA A 171 -26.34 -15.33 -7.55
C ALA A 171 -25.14 -16.30 -7.60
N ALA A 172 -24.19 -16.22 -6.66
CA ALA A 172 -23.02 -17.11 -6.61
C ALA A 172 -22.76 -17.56 -5.16
N ASN A 173 -22.96 -18.86 -4.92
CA ASN A 173 -22.88 -19.57 -3.65
C ASN A 173 -21.77 -19.12 -2.66
N ASP A 174 -22.14 -19.13 -1.38
CA ASP A 174 -21.41 -19.72 -0.24
C ASP A 174 -21.38 -18.83 1.04
N THR A 175 -21.64 -19.50 2.16
CA THR A 175 -22.26 -19.02 3.39
C THR A 175 -21.22 -18.85 4.49
N THR A 176 -20.39 -17.81 4.43
CA THR A 176 -19.79 -17.24 5.64
C THR A 176 -19.36 -15.81 5.34
N VAL A 177 -19.90 -14.85 6.10
CA VAL A 177 -19.35 -13.49 6.21
C VAL A 177 -18.62 -13.48 7.54
N PRO A 178 -17.32 -13.18 7.61
CA PRO A 178 -16.69 -12.93 8.90
C PRO A 178 -17.37 -11.71 9.53
N SER A 179 -18.11 -11.95 10.60
CA SER A 179 -18.70 -10.92 11.43
C SER A 179 -17.56 -10.13 12.06
N ASP A 180 -17.34 -8.89 11.66
CA ASP A 180 -16.58 -7.94 12.47
C ASP A 180 -17.44 -7.64 13.70
N THR A 181 -17.34 -8.49 14.73
CA THR A 181 -17.90 -8.24 16.04
C THR A 181 -17.05 -7.14 16.66
N THR A 182 -17.53 -5.91 16.61
CA THR A 182 -16.98 -4.81 17.40
C THR A 182 -17.16 -5.15 18.88
N ALA A 183 -16.07 -5.55 19.52
CA ALA A 183 -15.92 -5.43 20.96
C ALA A 183 -15.97 -3.94 21.32
N SER A 184 -17.15 -3.48 21.70
CA SER A 184 -17.33 -2.21 22.40
C SER A 184 -17.07 -2.48 23.88
N SER A 185 -15.91 -2.03 24.36
CA SER A 185 -15.62 -1.91 25.79
C SER A 185 -15.49 -0.43 26.10
N ASN A 186 -16.56 0.18 26.63
CA ASN A 186 -16.60 0.87 27.93
C ASN A 186 -17.99 1.45 28.18
#